data_AF-A0A355FAZ6-F1
#
_entry.id   AF-A0A355FAZ6-F1
#
_cell.length_a   1.000
_cell.length_b   1.000
_cell.length_c   1.000
_cell.angle_alpha   90.00
_cell.angle_beta   90.00
_cell.angle_gamma   90.00
#
_symmetry.space_group_name_H-M   'P 1'
#
loop_
_entity.id
_entity.type
_entity.pdbx_description
1 polymer ?
#
loop_
_entity_poly.entity_id
_entity_poly.type
_entity_poly.pdbx_seq_one_letter_code
_entity_poly.pdbx_strand_id
1 'polypeptide(L)'
;MSERIERLMRRLRRLFLALLVCAVAGEVAVRIRDAALGGTGSLYDHVAPAGSRFKMRPGVSVVVPERYGDIRYRFNRAGYRDGEPQPGRRIVVLGDSVSFGLGVAQESIWPEVLERSLESGGLVPSRVDNLAIWAYHTANEADALREDGLALRPDVVLLQFYMNDFSIPPPAVPGTPPVPPSLGQRLTALKNRVLYSSALYRRLHQAGAGLAYALSHDLRRRRFPGTLNDAEPRGQSAMLRATPDDGDVAAFRAIRAIRDLARDRGARFLLILSPDETQLFSARFDAINRRIAAFCRREEIALFDPLPVYRASPERLDLYYDGVHYSPQGHALLARLVAAELRRLGFVRKEEA
;
A
#
# COMPACT_ATOMS: atom_id res chain seq x y z
N MET A 1 -29.25 28.74 -42.06
CA MET A 1 -28.52 27.83 -41.15
C MET A 1 -27.37 28.51 -40.38
N SER A 2 -26.72 29.55 -40.94
CA SER A 2 -25.56 30.26 -40.33
C SER A 2 -25.83 30.94 -38.97
N GLU A 3 -26.88 31.75 -38.82
CA GLU A 3 -27.07 32.56 -37.61
C GLU A 3 -27.37 31.78 -36.32
N ARG A 4 -28.03 30.62 -36.43
CA ARG A 4 -28.29 29.77 -35.26
C ARG A 4 -26.99 29.11 -34.78
N ILE A 5 -26.16 28.66 -35.72
CA ILE A 5 -24.84 28.10 -35.44
C ILE A 5 -23.92 29.16 -34.83
N GLU A 6 -23.88 30.38 -35.37
CA GLU A 6 -23.07 31.47 -34.82
C GLU A 6 -23.51 31.88 -33.40
N ARG A 7 -24.82 31.97 -33.14
CA ARG A 7 -25.34 32.24 -31.79
C ARG A 7 -24.95 31.14 -30.81
N LEU A 8 -25.04 29.88 -31.24
CA LEU A 8 -24.61 28.73 -30.45
C LEU A 8 -23.11 28.80 -30.17
N MET A 9 -22.26 29.03 -31.18
CA MET A 9 -20.81 29.17 -31.01
C MET A 9 -20.44 30.31 -30.07
N ARG A 10 -21.12 31.47 -30.15
CA ARG A 10 -20.91 32.59 -29.21
C ARG A 10 -21.27 32.20 -27.77
N ARG A 11 -22.38 31.48 -27.57
CA ARG A 11 -22.77 30.98 -26.23
C ARG A 11 -21.76 29.97 -25.69
N LEU A 12 -21.34 29.01 -26.51
CA LEU A 12 -20.33 28.02 -26.14
C LEU A 12 -19.00 28.67 -25.78
N ARG A 13 -18.55 29.67 -26.56
CA ARG A 13 -17.32 30.43 -26.27
C ARG A 13 -17.41 31.19 -24.95
N ARG A 14 -18.55 31.85 -24.67
CA ARG A 14 -18.77 32.55 -23.39
C ARG A 14 -18.78 31.58 -22.21
N LEU A 15 -19.47 30.44 -22.35
CA LEU A 15 -19.49 29.40 -21.34
C LEU A 15 -18.09 28.85 -21.08
N PHE A 16 -17.34 28.54 -22.15
CA PHE A 16 -15.95 28.08 -22.05
C PHE A 16 -15.07 29.09 -21.32
N LEU A 17 -15.15 30.38 -21.69
CA LEU A 17 -14.38 31.43 -21.04
C LEU A 17 -14.75 31.58 -19.56
N ALA A 18 -16.05 31.52 -19.22
CA ALA A 18 -16.51 31.58 -17.83
C ALA A 18 -15.97 30.40 -17.01
N LEU A 19 -16.06 29.17 -17.54
CA LEU A 19 -15.51 27.97 -16.90
C LEU A 19 -13.99 28.06 -16.71
N LEU A 20 -13.27 28.59 -17.72
CA LEU A 20 -11.83 28.81 -17.63
C LEU A 20 -11.47 29.81 -16.54
N VAL A 21 -12.17 30.96 -16.47
CA VAL A 21 -11.96 31.97 -15.42
C VAL A 21 -12.24 31.38 -14.04
N CYS A 22 -13.35 30.64 -13.88
CA CYS A 22 -13.67 29.97 -12.62
C CYS A 22 -12.61 28.92 -12.24
N ALA A 23 -12.10 28.13 -13.19
CA ALA A 23 -11.07 27.15 -12.93
C ALA A 23 -9.75 27.80 -12.51
N VAL A 24 -9.33 28.88 -13.18
CA VAL A 24 -8.11 29.63 -12.83
C VAL A 24 -8.26 30.30 -11.46
N ALA A 25 -9.37 31.00 -11.22
CA ALA A 25 -9.63 31.63 -9.93
C ALA A 25 -9.69 30.60 -8.78
N GLY A 26 -10.35 29.46 -9.03
CA GLY A 26 -10.42 28.33 -8.09
C GLY A 26 -9.05 27.72 -7.80
N GLU A 27 -8.22 27.52 -8.82
CA GLU A 27 -6.84 27.03 -8.66
C GLU A 27 -6.02 27.99 -7.80
N VAL A 28 -6.08 29.30 -8.07
CA VAL A 28 -5.37 30.32 -7.29
C VAL A 28 -5.86 30.34 -5.84
N ALA A 29 -7.17 30.33 -5.62
CA ALA A 29 -7.75 30.33 -4.28
C ALA A 29 -7.35 29.08 -3.48
N VAL A 30 -7.41 27.89 -4.10
CA VAL A 30 -6.99 26.63 -3.45
C VAL A 30 -5.50 26.65 -3.16
N ARG A 31 -4.65 27.15 -4.05
CA ARG A 31 -3.20 27.28 -3.81
C ARG A 31 -2.90 28.21 -2.64
N ILE A 32 -3.56 29.36 -2.55
CA ILE A 32 -3.38 30.30 -1.44
C ILE A 32 -3.77 29.62 -0.11
N ARG A 33 -4.95 28.96 -0.08
CA ARG A 33 -5.40 28.20 1.09
C ARG A 33 -4.41 27.10 1.47
N ASP A 34 -4.01 26.27 0.52
CA ASP A 34 -3.12 25.14 0.79
C ASP A 34 -1.74 25.65 1.26
N ALA A 35 -1.20 26.71 0.65
CA ALA A 35 0.06 27.32 1.09
C ALA A 35 -0.03 27.83 2.54
N ALA A 36 -1.15 28.45 2.93
CA ALA A 36 -1.39 28.88 4.30
C ALA A 36 -1.47 27.70 5.31
N LEU A 37 -1.80 26.49 4.84
CA LEU A 37 -1.90 25.27 5.64
C LEU A 37 -0.66 24.36 5.55
N GLY A 38 0.45 24.87 5.00
CA GLY A 38 1.72 24.14 4.87
C GLY A 38 1.94 23.43 3.53
N GLY A 39 1.07 23.69 2.55
CA GLY A 39 1.14 23.17 1.19
C GLY A 39 0.55 21.76 1.03
N THR A 40 0.19 21.41 -0.20
CA THR A 40 -0.19 20.04 -0.57
C THR A 40 0.57 19.59 -1.81
N GLY A 41 0.80 18.28 -1.93
CA GLY A 41 1.54 17.69 -3.04
C GLY A 41 1.03 16.31 -3.43
N SER A 42 1.87 15.61 -4.19
CA SER A 42 1.64 14.25 -4.66
C SER A 42 2.82 13.38 -4.27
N LEU A 43 2.55 12.16 -3.80
CA LEU A 43 3.57 11.15 -3.54
C LEU A 43 4.47 10.89 -4.77
N TYR A 44 3.87 10.91 -5.96
CA TYR A 44 4.58 10.68 -7.22
C TYR A 44 5.67 11.71 -7.52
N ASP A 45 5.54 12.95 -6.99
CA ASP A 45 6.55 13.99 -7.19
C ASP A 45 7.84 13.71 -6.42
N HIS A 46 7.79 12.79 -5.45
CA HIS A 46 8.88 12.49 -4.53
C HIS A 46 9.47 11.08 -4.72
N VAL A 47 9.13 10.40 -5.81
CA VAL A 47 9.74 9.12 -6.17
C VAL A 47 11.12 9.36 -6.80
N ALA A 48 12.10 8.53 -6.43
CA ALA A 48 13.44 8.51 -7.00
C ALA A 48 13.84 7.07 -7.39
N PRO A 49 14.49 6.85 -8.55
CA PRO A 49 15.06 5.55 -8.90
C PRO A 49 16.07 5.07 -7.85
N ALA A 50 16.08 3.78 -7.55
CA ALA A 50 17.00 3.13 -6.62
C ALA A 50 17.27 1.70 -7.07
N GLY A 51 18.40 1.47 -7.77
CA GLY A 51 18.72 0.14 -8.30
C GLY A 51 17.66 -0.38 -9.29
N SER A 52 17.17 -1.60 -9.05
CA SER A 52 16.07 -2.24 -9.80
C SER A 52 14.67 -1.73 -9.41
N ARG A 53 14.58 -0.86 -8.40
CA ARG A 53 13.33 -0.39 -7.79
C ARG A 53 13.32 1.15 -7.69
N PHE A 54 12.42 1.69 -6.89
CA PHE A 54 12.34 3.12 -6.58
C PHE A 54 12.14 3.33 -5.09
N LYS A 55 12.52 4.50 -4.57
CA LYS A 55 12.34 4.89 -3.17
C LYS A 55 11.77 6.31 -3.09
N MET A 56 11.44 6.73 -1.87
CA MET A 56 11.11 8.12 -1.63
C MET A 56 12.35 8.98 -1.53
N ARG A 57 12.22 10.22 -1.99
CA ARG A 57 13.25 11.23 -1.79
C ARG A 57 13.50 11.38 -0.28
N PRO A 58 14.75 11.16 0.17
CA PRO A 58 15.09 11.24 1.59
C PRO A 58 14.71 12.55 2.26
N GLY A 59 14.26 12.49 3.52
CA GLY A 59 13.99 13.66 4.35
C GLY A 59 12.79 14.51 3.92
N VAL A 60 12.02 14.07 2.92
CA VAL A 60 10.84 14.79 2.44
C VAL A 60 9.67 14.61 3.41
N SER A 61 8.95 15.71 3.64
CA SER A 61 7.63 15.73 4.27
C SER A 61 6.64 16.36 3.30
N VAL A 62 5.52 15.69 3.04
CA VAL A 62 4.47 16.17 2.12
C VAL A 62 3.08 15.87 2.68
N VAL A 63 2.17 16.83 2.56
CA VAL A 63 0.74 16.60 2.83
C VAL A 63 0.05 16.27 1.51
N VAL A 64 -0.62 15.13 1.48
CA VAL A 64 -1.32 14.64 0.28
C VAL A 64 -2.82 14.65 0.56
N PRO A 65 -3.63 15.27 -0.31
CA PRO A 65 -5.09 15.22 -0.22
C PRO A 65 -5.60 13.82 -0.59
N GLU A 66 -5.58 12.89 0.35
CA GLU A 66 -6.11 11.55 0.19
C GLU A 66 -7.63 11.57 0.34
N ARG A 67 -8.32 10.59 -0.26
CA ARG A 67 -9.79 10.50 -0.21
C ARG A 67 -10.38 10.43 1.20
N TYR A 68 -9.58 10.07 2.21
CA TYR A 68 -9.98 9.98 3.62
C TYR A 68 -9.56 11.19 4.47
N GLY A 69 -8.86 12.16 3.86
CA GLY A 69 -8.37 13.35 4.54
C GLY A 69 -6.97 13.75 4.08
N ASP A 70 -6.46 14.81 4.67
CA ASP A 70 -5.09 15.29 4.39
C ASP A 70 -4.10 14.47 5.21
N ILE A 71 -3.27 13.69 4.53
CA ILE A 71 -2.32 12.79 5.18
C ILE A 71 -0.91 13.33 5.01
N ARG A 72 -0.21 13.50 6.13
CA ARG A 72 1.21 13.85 6.14
C ARG A 72 2.06 12.59 6.00
N TYR A 73 2.81 12.51 4.93
CA TYR A 73 3.84 11.50 4.70
C TYR A 73 5.19 12.11 5.02
N ARG A 74 5.97 11.43 5.87
CA ARG A 74 7.34 11.81 6.22
C ARG A 74 8.27 10.65 5.90
N PHE A 75 9.41 10.96 5.31
CA PHE A 75 10.40 9.95 4.94
C PHE A 75 11.72 10.22 5.64
N ASN A 76 12.31 9.18 6.22
CA ASN A 76 13.62 9.26 6.85
C ASN A 76 14.75 9.48 5.81
N ARG A 77 16.00 9.56 6.27
CA ARG A 77 17.18 9.74 5.41
C ARG A 77 17.42 8.58 4.44
N ALA A 78 16.82 7.42 4.70
CA ALA A 78 16.85 6.28 3.79
C ALA A 78 15.67 6.30 2.80
N GLY A 79 14.73 7.24 2.87
CA GLY A 79 13.58 7.30 1.96
C GLY A 79 12.45 6.32 2.30
N TYR A 80 12.35 5.91 3.56
CA TYR A 80 11.28 5.05 4.08
C TYR A 80 10.34 5.84 4.97
N ARG A 81 9.07 5.44 5.01
CA ARG A 81 8.02 6.10 5.80
C ARG A 81 8.08 5.66 7.25
N ASP A 82 9.08 6.16 7.95
CA ASP A 82 9.43 5.78 9.31
C ASP A 82 10.25 6.88 10.00
N GLY A 83 10.54 6.70 11.29
CA GLY A 83 11.60 7.43 12.00
C GLY A 83 13.00 7.06 11.51
N GLU A 84 14.00 7.75 12.06
CA GLU A 84 15.40 7.36 11.84
C GLU A 84 15.71 6.09 12.65
N PRO A 85 16.34 5.07 12.03
CA PRO A 85 16.63 3.80 12.70
C PRO A 85 17.40 4.02 14.02
N GLN A 86 16.90 3.47 15.12
CA GLN A 86 17.53 3.55 16.46
C GLN A 86 18.12 2.21 16.91
N PRO A 87 19.13 2.17 17.79
CA PRO A 87 19.62 0.91 18.35
C PRO A 87 18.52 0.12 19.07
N GLY A 88 18.53 -1.21 18.95
CA GLY A 88 17.55 -2.10 19.58
C GLY A 88 17.49 -3.47 18.91
N ARG A 89 16.62 -4.34 19.42
CA ARG A 89 16.25 -5.59 18.74
C ARG A 89 15.48 -5.22 17.47
N ARG A 90 15.86 -5.74 16.31
CA ARG A 90 15.40 -5.24 15.02
C ARG A 90 14.36 -6.14 14.38
N ILE A 91 13.21 -5.56 14.07
CA ILE A 91 12.15 -6.17 13.27
C ILE A 91 12.06 -5.37 11.97
N VAL A 92 12.37 -5.98 10.83
CA VAL A 92 12.22 -5.34 9.53
C VAL A 92 10.87 -5.72 8.93
N VAL A 93 10.09 -4.73 8.53
CA VAL A 93 8.82 -4.91 7.81
C VAL A 93 9.05 -4.67 6.32
N LEU A 94 8.69 -5.65 5.52
CA LEU A 94 8.57 -5.58 4.07
C LEU A 94 7.09 -5.59 3.72
N GLY A 95 6.73 -4.84 2.68
CA GLY A 95 5.36 -4.75 2.23
C GLY A 95 5.18 -3.70 1.15
N ASP A 96 3.91 -3.50 0.83
CA ASP A 96 3.44 -2.65 -0.25
C ASP A 96 2.69 -1.43 0.30
N SER A 97 1.64 -0.97 -0.41
CA SER A 97 0.81 0.15 0.03
C SER A 97 0.07 -0.10 1.34
N VAL A 98 -0.18 -1.36 1.72
CA VAL A 98 -0.83 -1.72 2.98
C VAL A 98 0.11 -1.45 4.15
N SER A 99 1.35 -1.94 4.13
CA SER A 99 2.33 -1.66 5.20
C SER A 99 2.93 -0.27 5.14
N PHE A 100 2.99 0.35 3.95
CA PHE A 100 3.25 1.78 3.81
C PHE A 100 2.17 2.64 4.48
N GLY A 101 0.96 2.11 4.64
CA GLY A 101 -0.18 2.74 5.32
C GLY A 101 -0.79 3.87 4.51
N LEU A 102 -1.01 3.65 3.21
CA LEU A 102 -1.59 4.65 2.32
C LEU A 102 -2.93 5.16 2.87
N GLY A 103 -3.07 6.47 3.01
CA GLY A 103 -4.28 7.10 3.53
C GLY A 103 -4.39 7.16 5.06
N VAL A 104 -3.42 6.63 5.81
CA VAL A 104 -3.43 6.57 7.29
C VAL A 104 -2.30 7.42 7.85
N ALA A 105 -2.51 8.12 8.97
CA ALA A 105 -1.45 8.86 9.65
C ALA A 105 -0.32 7.92 10.09
N GLN A 106 0.94 8.35 10.01
CA GLN A 106 2.11 7.49 10.29
C GLN A 106 2.01 6.88 11.69
N GLU A 107 1.57 7.63 12.69
CA GLU A 107 1.48 7.15 14.06
C GLU A 107 0.43 6.02 14.22
N SER A 108 -0.47 5.86 13.24
CA SER A 108 -1.56 4.88 13.23
C SER A 108 -1.33 3.70 12.28
N ILE A 109 -0.20 3.63 11.56
CA ILE A 109 0.09 2.47 10.70
C ILE A 109 0.53 1.28 11.56
N TRP A 110 0.30 0.07 11.06
CA TRP A 110 0.49 -1.15 11.86
C TRP A 110 1.95 -1.37 12.30
N PRO A 111 3.01 -1.01 11.54
CA PRO A 111 4.39 -1.12 12.02
C PRO A 111 4.66 -0.24 13.25
N GLU A 112 4.17 1.01 13.22
CA GLU A 112 4.33 2.00 14.30
C GLU A 112 3.49 1.62 15.54
N VAL A 113 2.29 1.10 15.32
CA VAL A 113 1.46 0.55 16.41
C VAL A 113 2.08 -0.73 16.98
N LEU A 114 2.69 -1.57 16.15
CA LEU A 114 3.38 -2.79 16.56
C LEU A 114 4.59 -2.44 17.45
N GLU A 115 5.45 -1.51 17.05
CA GLU A 115 6.59 -1.05 17.86
C GLU A 115 6.14 -0.68 19.27
N ARG A 116 5.18 0.25 19.39
CA ARG A 116 4.65 0.69 20.70
C ARG A 116 4.00 -0.46 21.48
N SER A 117 3.35 -1.40 20.80
CA SER A 117 2.70 -2.57 21.44
C SER A 117 3.72 -3.60 21.96
N LEU A 118 4.90 -3.69 21.33
CA LEU A 118 5.99 -4.54 21.80
C LEU A 118 6.71 -3.88 22.99
N GLU A 119 7.01 -2.59 22.90
CA GLU A 119 7.64 -1.81 23.99
C GLU A 119 6.79 -1.82 25.27
N SER A 120 5.49 -1.50 25.16
CA SER A 120 4.57 -1.54 26.31
C SER A 120 4.40 -2.95 26.89
N GLY A 121 4.71 -3.99 26.13
CA GLY A 121 4.69 -5.38 26.56
C GLY A 121 5.94 -5.85 27.32
N GLY A 122 6.91 -4.95 27.57
CA GLY A 122 8.16 -5.25 28.25
C GLY A 122 9.16 -6.01 27.37
N LEU A 123 9.06 -5.89 26.05
CA LEU A 123 10.07 -6.41 25.12
C LEU A 123 11.12 -5.32 24.90
N VAL A 124 12.36 -5.59 25.36
CA VAL A 124 13.63 -4.85 25.15
C VAL A 124 13.58 -4.04 23.87
N PRO A 125 13.99 -2.75 23.83
CA PRO A 125 13.57 -1.79 22.80
C PRO A 125 13.53 -2.45 21.42
N SER A 126 12.32 -2.87 21.04
CA SER A 126 12.08 -3.60 19.81
C SER A 126 11.77 -2.54 18.78
N ARG A 127 12.68 -2.36 17.84
CA ARG A 127 12.58 -1.37 16.78
C ARG A 127 12.00 -2.02 15.54
N VAL A 128 10.94 -1.44 15.02
CA VAL A 128 10.25 -1.89 13.81
C VAL A 128 10.63 -0.93 12.69
N ASP A 129 11.48 -1.38 11.77
CA ASP A 129 11.86 -0.59 10.59
C ASP A 129 10.96 -0.95 9.41
N ASN A 130 10.10 -0.02 9.02
CA ASN A 130 9.17 -0.17 7.91
C ASN A 130 9.83 0.17 6.58
N LEU A 131 10.22 -0.87 5.84
CA LEU A 131 10.80 -0.74 4.51
C LEU A 131 9.76 -0.86 3.39
N ALA A 132 8.47 -0.85 3.73
CA ALA A 132 7.40 -0.88 2.74
C ALA A 132 7.38 0.40 1.91
N ILE A 133 7.11 0.25 0.61
CA ILE A 133 6.90 1.34 -0.33
C ILE A 133 5.65 0.99 -1.14
N TRP A 134 4.78 1.98 -1.37
CA TRP A 134 3.58 1.72 -2.15
C TRP A 134 3.93 1.21 -3.56
N ALA A 135 3.06 0.35 -4.10
CA ALA A 135 3.24 -0.27 -5.42
C ALA A 135 4.47 -1.19 -5.55
N TYR A 136 5.15 -1.52 -4.45
CA TYR A 136 6.04 -2.68 -4.45
C TYR A 136 5.24 -3.97 -4.64
N HIS A 137 5.89 -4.93 -5.27
CA HIS A 137 5.52 -6.34 -5.29
C HIS A 137 6.64 -7.15 -4.60
N THR A 138 6.42 -8.43 -4.33
CA THR A 138 7.37 -9.24 -3.55
C THR A 138 8.81 -9.31 -4.07
N ALA A 139 9.04 -9.19 -5.38
CA ALA A 139 10.41 -9.07 -5.88
C ALA A 139 11.10 -7.73 -5.49
N ASN A 140 10.38 -6.61 -5.42
CA ASN A 140 10.94 -5.35 -4.91
C ASN A 140 11.25 -5.44 -3.42
N GLU A 141 10.41 -6.15 -2.66
CA GLU A 141 10.61 -6.39 -1.23
C GLU A 141 11.83 -7.27 -0.95
N ALA A 142 12.09 -8.27 -1.80
CA ALA A 142 13.32 -9.06 -1.75
C ALA A 142 14.57 -8.19 -2.00
N ASP A 143 14.49 -7.26 -2.95
CA ASP A 143 15.57 -6.30 -3.22
C ASP A 143 15.73 -5.30 -2.06
N ALA A 144 14.64 -4.80 -1.49
CA ALA A 144 14.66 -3.91 -0.34
C ALA A 144 15.28 -4.58 0.91
N LEU A 145 14.97 -5.85 1.16
CA LEU A 145 15.64 -6.61 2.21
C LEU A 145 17.14 -6.74 1.93
N ARG A 146 17.52 -7.17 0.73
CA ARG A 146 18.93 -7.43 0.38
C ARG A 146 19.78 -6.16 0.46
N GLU A 147 19.29 -5.06 -0.08
CA GLU A 147 20.03 -3.81 -0.25
C GLU A 147 20.04 -2.96 1.04
N ASP A 148 18.90 -2.87 1.73
CA ASP A 148 18.75 -1.98 2.89
C ASP A 148 18.49 -2.76 4.18
N GLY A 149 17.55 -3.70 4.17
CA GLY A 149 17.09 -4.39 5.38
C GLY A 149 18.17 -5.21 6.09
N LEU A 150 19.02 -5.93 5.36
CA LEU A 150 20.07 -6.77 5.95
C LEU A 150 21.19 -5.93 6.61
N ALA A 151 21.36 -4.67 6.22
CA ALA A 151 22.31 -3.75 6.86
C ALA A 151 21.86 -3.37 8.28
N LEU A 152 20.55 -3.46 8.57
CA LEU A 152 19.98 -3.21 9.89
C LEU A 152 20.21 -4.37 10.87
N ARG A 153 20.71 -5.52 10.40
CA ARG A 153 20.91 -6.77 11.17
C ARG A 153 19.60 -7.21 11.89
N PRO A 154 18.54 -7.53 11.14
CA PRO A 154 17.25 -7.88 11.72
C PRO A 154 17.31 -9.20 12.50
N ASP A 155 16.62 -9.24 13.64
CA ASP A 155 16.30 -10.48 14.36
C ASP A 155 15.07 -11.16 13.76
N VAL A 156 14.15 -10.34 13.23
CA VAL A 156 12.90 -10.78 12.61
C VAL A 156 12.67 -10.00 11.32
N VAL A 157 12.27 -10.71 10.27
CA VAL A 157 11.77 -10.14 9.02
C VAL A 157 10.29 -10.50 8.90
N LEU A 158 9.45 -9.47 8.75
CA LEU A 158 8.03 -9.60 8.49
C LEU A 158 7.79 -9.25 7.02
N LEU A 159 7.11 -10.12 6.30
CA LEU A 159 6.61 -9.82 4.97
C LEU A 159 5.09 -9.74 5.03
N GLN A 160 4.52 -8.57 4.80
CA GLN A 160 3.09 -8.44 4.55
C GLN A 160 2.81 -8.65 3.06
N PHE A 161 1.85 -9.53 2.76
CA PHE A 161 1.55 -9.97 1.40
C PHE A 161 0.07 -9.71 1.07
N TYR A 162 -0.19 -8.97 0.00
CA TYR A 162 -1.53 -8.73 -0.56
C TYR A 162 -1.64 -9.34 -1.96
N MET A 163 -2.82 -9.27 -2.58
CA MET A 163 -3.11 -9.95 -3.86
C MET A 163 -2.36 -9.35 -5.05
N ASN A 164 -2.05 -8.06 -5.02
CA ASN A 164 -1.24 -7.37 -6.02
C ASN A 164 0.18 -7.95 -6.13
N ASP A 165 0.73 -8.53 -5.06
CA ASP A 165 2.07 -9.12 -5.01
C ASP A 165 2.29 -10.26 -6.00
N PHE A 166 1.22 -10.91 -6.45
CA PHE A 166 1.29 -11.89 -7.52
C PHE A 166 1.66 -11.27 -8.87
N SER A 167 1.43 -9.97 -9.06
CA SER A 167 1.61 -9.24 -10.32
C SER A 167 3.06 -8.77 -10.51
N ILE A 168 4.00 -9.71 -10.45
CA ILE A 168 5.43 -9.43 -10.69
C ILE A 168 5.68 -9.40 -12.20
N PRO A 169 6.22 -8.30 -12.77
CA PRO A 169 6.60 -8.25 -14.17
C PRO A 169 7.63 -9.33 -14.50
N PRO A 170 7.63 -9.89 -15.73
CA PRO A 170 8.67 -10.81 -16.14
C PRO A 170 10.05 -10.13 -16.03
N PRO A 171 11.11 -10.88 -15.68
CA PRO A 171 12.45 -10.32 -15.61
C PRO A 171 12.84 -9.72 -16.96
N ALA A 172 13.56 -8.60 -16.92
CA ALA A 172 14.12 -8.02 -18.14
C ALA A 172 15.05 -9.04 -18.80
N VAL A 173 14.86 -9.28 -20.10
CA VAL A 173 15.76 -10.13 -20.88
C VAL A 173 17.08 -9.37 -21.05
N PRO A 174 18.24 -9.92 -20.62
CA PRO A 174 19.52 -9.26 -20.77
C PRO A 174 19.78 -8.84 -22.22
N GLY A 175 20.25 -7.61 -22.43
CA GLY A 175 20.48 -7.04 -23.75
C GLY A 175 19.22 -6.56 -24.49
N THR A 176 18.03 -6.76 -23.91
CA THR A 176 16.77 -6.22 -24.47
C THR A 176 16.43 -4.91 -23.76
N PRO A 177 16.37 -3.77 -24.47
CA PRO A 177 15.94 -2.52 -23.85
C PRO A 177 14.47 -2.64 -23.39
N PRO A 178 14.08 -1.99 -22.29
CA PRO A 178 12.69 -2.01 -21.83
C PRO A 178 11.80 -1.48 -22.95
N VAL A 179 10.65 -2.15 -23.15
CA VAL A 179 9.67 -1.71 -24.14
C VAL A 179 9.26 -0.29 -23.79
N PRO A 180 9.47 0.70 -24.67
CA PRO A 180 9.10 2.07 -24.38
C PRO A 180 7.60 2.17 -24.18
N PRO A 181 7.12 3.05 -23.29
CA PRO A 181 5.69 3.22 -23.08
C PRO A 181 5.00 3.60 -24.39
N SER A 182 3.86 2.98 -24.65
CA SER A 182 3.04 3.28 -25.83
C SER A 182 2.64 4.76 -25.85
N LEU A 183 2.27 5.28 -27.03
CA LEU A 183 1.78 6.66 -27.14
C LEU A 183 0.61 6.91 -26.18
N GLY A 184 -0.31 5.94 -26.04
CA GLY A 184 -1.42 6.03 -25.09
C GLY A 184 -0.98 6.10 -23.62
N GLN A 185 0.04 5.31 -23.24
CA GLN A 185 0.62 5.37 -21.90
C GLN A 185 1.32 6.71 -21.65
N ARG A 186 2.08 7.23 -22.63
CA ARG A 186 2.73 8.54 -22.54
C ARG A 186 1.72 9.67 -22.42
N LEU A 187 0.65 9.65 -23.21
CA LEU A 187 -0.44 10.62 -23.13
C LEU A 187 -1.17 10.54 -21.79
N THR A 188 -1.39 9.33 -21.27
CA THR A 188 -2.01 9.13 -19.95
C THR A 188 -1.12 9.65 -18.83
N ALA A 189 0.19 9.38 -18.89
CA ALA A 189 1.16 9.89 -17.93
C ALA A 189 1.23 11.42 -17.97
N LEU A 190 1.23 12.03 -19.16
CA LEU A 190 1.20 13.49 -19.32
C LEU A 190 -0.09 14.08 -18.75
N LYS A 191 -1.24 13.50 -19.11
CA LYS A 191 -2.56 13.90 -18.59
C LYS A 191 -2.56 13.86 -17.07
N ASN A 192 -2.12 12.74 -16.47
CA ASN A 192 -2.08 12.58 -15.03
C ASN A 192 -1.12 13.60 -14.40
N ARG A 193 0.06 13.80 -14.96
CA ARG A 193 1.01 14.82 -14.48
C ARG A 193 0.40 16.22 -14.48
N VAL A 194 -0.30 16.61 -15.55
CA VAL A 194 -0.97 17.91 -15.64
C VAL A 194 -2.09 18.01 -14.60
N LEU A 195 -2.97 17.01 -14.53
CA LEU A 195 -4.09 17.02 -13.59
C LEU A 195 -3.62 17.06 -12.13
N TYR A 196 -2.69 16.17 -11.75
CA TYR A 196 -2.19 16.11 -10.37
C TYR A 196 -1.28 17.27 -10.00
N SER A 197 -0.82 18.10 -10.96
CA SER A 197 -0.15 19.37 -10.68
C SER A 197 -1.12 20.47 -10.23
N SER A 198 -2.41 20.37 -10.57
CA SER A 198 -3.46 21.31 -10.16
C SER A 198 -3.94 21.03 -8.74
N ALA A 199 -3.87 22.04 -7.87
CA ALA A 199 -4.35 21.94 -6.51
C ALA A 199 -5.88 21.85 -6.45
N LEU A 200 -6.58 22.58 -7.31
CA LEU A 200 -8.03 22.49 -7.46
C LEU A 200 -8.45 21.08 -7.87
N TYR A 201 -7.79 20.49 -8.87
CA TYR A 201 -8.07 19.12 -9.28
C TYR A 201 -7.87 18.13 -8.14
N ARG A 202 -6.74 18.20 -7.41
CA ARG A 202 -6.49 17.30 -6.26
C ARG A 202 -7.60 17.40 -5.20
N ARG A 203 -8.06 18.61 -4.87
CA ARG A 203 -9.15 18.82 -3.89
C ARG A 203 -10.51 18.35 -4.40
N LEU A 204 -10.84 18.64 -5.66
CA LEU A 204 -12.08 18.14 -6.27
C LEU A 204 -12.08 16.62 -6.38
N HIS A 205 -10.94 16.02 -6.75
CA HIS A 205 -10.75 14.58 -6.79
C HIS A 205 -10.86 13.97 -5.39
N GLN A 206 -10.23 14.55 -4.36
CA GLN A 206 -10.38 14.14 -2.97
C GLN A 206 -11.85 14.13 -2.54
N ALA A 207 -12.57 15.24 -2.73
CA ALA A 207 -13.97 15.37 -2.34
C ALA A 207 -14.88 14.40 -3.12
N GLY A 208 -14.69 14.31 -4.45
CA GLY A 208 -15.47 13.44 -5.31
C GLY A 208 -15.23 11.95 -5.03
N ALA A 209 -13.97 11.54 -4.86
CA ALA A 209 -13.62 10.18 -4.51
C ALA A 209 -14.12 9.80 -3.12
N GLY A 210 -13.95 10.68 -2.13
CA GLY A 210 -14.45 10.46 -0.78
C GLY A 210 -15.97 10.30 -0.75
N LEU A 211 -16.71 11.18 -1.44
CA LEU A 211 -18.18 11.10 -1.53
C LEU A 211 -18.64 9.84 -2.29
N ALA A 212 -18.05 9.56 -3.45
CA ALA A 212 -18.38 8.38 -4.24
C ALA A 212 -18.16 7.10 -3.43
N TYR A 213 -17.09 7.07 -2.63
CA TYR A 213 -16.78 5.93 -1.78
C TYR A 213 -17.77 5.77 -0.62
N ALA A 214 -18.05 6.85 0.12
CA ALA A 214 -19.02 6.86 1.22
C ALA A 214 -20.45 6.52 0.75
N LEU A 215 -20.83 6.87 -0.48
CA LEU A 215 -22.16 6.57 -1.01
C LEU A 215 -22.26 5.19 -1.65
N SER A 216 -21.26 4.78 -2.43
CA SER A 216 -21.30 3.53 -3.20
C SER A 216 -20.72 2.38 -2.39
N HIS A 217 -19.47 2.51 -1.96
CA HIS A 217 -18.77 1.39 -1.34
C HIS A 217 -19.30 1.08 0.05
N ASP A 218 -19.47 2.10 0.89
CA ASP A 218 -20.03 1.92 2.24
C ASP A 218 -21.46 1.38 2.23
N LEU A 219 -22.27 1.79 1.25
CA LEU A 219 -23.59 1.20 1.04
C LEU A 219 -23.48 -0.28 0.63
N ARG A 220 -22.59 -0.61 -0.32
CA ARG A 220 -22.38 -2.00 -0.77
C ARG A 220 -21.92 -2.89 0.36
N ARG A 221 -20.87 -2.55 1.12
CA ARG A 221 -20.40 -3.39 2.24
C ARG A 221 -21.47 -3.60 3.31
N ARG A 222 -22.31 -2.59 3.59
CA ARG A 222 -23.35 -2.68 4.63
C ARG A 222 -24.61 -3.42 4.17
N ARG A 223 -25.03 -3.27 2.91
CA ARG A 223 -26.33 -3.76 2.43
C ARG A 223 -26.23 -4.85 1.37
N PHE A 224 -25.18 -4.84 0.56
CA PHE A 224 -25.00 -5.73 -0.60
C PHE A 224 -23.55 -6.21 -0.73
N PRO A 225 -22.95 -6.83 0.30
CA PRO A 225 -21.51 -7.12 0.29
C PRO A 225 -21.06 -8.04 -0.85
N GLY A 226 -21.97 -8.83 -1.43
CA GLY A 226 -21.71 -9.60 -2.66
C GLY A 226 -21.48 -8.77 -3.94
N THR A 227 -21.64 -7.44 -3.87
CA THR A 227 -21.43 -6.50 -4.99
C THR A 227 -20.17 -5.62 -4.84
N LEU A 228 -19.37 -5.91 -3.81
CA LEU A 228 -18.04 -5.31 -3.65
C LEU A 228 -17.17 -5.63 -4.87
N ASN A 229 -16.24 -4.73 -5.17
CA ASN A 229 -15.34 -4.91 -6.30
C ASN A 229 -14.47 -6.15 -6.07
N ASP A 230 -14.64 -7.18 -6.90
CA ASP A 230 -13.91 -8.43 -6.79
C ASP A 230 -12.93 -8.65 -7.95
N ALA A 231 -12.59 -7.61 -8.71
CA ALA A 231 -11.77 -7.72 -9.92
C ALA A 231 -10.38 -8.30 -9.63
N GLU A 232 -9.71 -7.77 -8.60
CA GLU A 232 -8.37 -8.22 -8.19
C GLU A 232 -8.38 -9.65 -7.62
N PRO A 233 -9.18 -9.99 -6.58
CA PRO A 233 -9.25 -11.37 -6.09
C PRO A 233 -9.69 -12.37 -7.17
N ARG A 234 -10.60 -11.98 -8.07
CA ARG A 234 -11.00 -12.82 -9.21
C ARG A 234 -9.85 -13.06 -10.17
N GLY A 235 -9.08 -12.01 -10.50
CA GLY A 235 -7.91 -12.08 -11.36
C GLY A 235 -6.85 -13.01 -10.78
N GLN A 236 -6.48 -12.83 -9.50
CA GLN A 236 -5.48 -13.67 -8.85
C GLN A 236 -5.93 -15.11 -8.66
N SER A 237 -7.21 -15.30 -8.34
CA SER A 237 -7.80 -16.64 -8.27
C SER A 237 -7.74 -17.36 -9.62
N ALA A 238 -7.96 -16.65 -10.73
CA ALA A 238 -7.82 -17.20 -12.08
C ALA A 238 -6.36 -17.50 -12.45
N MET A 239 -5.44 -16.58 -12.15
CA MET A 239 -4.01 -16.77 -12.36
C MET A 239 -3.49 -18.01 -11.61
N LEU A 240 -3.79 -18.16 -10.31
CA LEU A 240 -3.36 -19.32 -9.52
C LEU A 240 -3.96 -20.65 -10.02
N ARG A 241 -5.15 -20.63 -10.63
CA ARG A 241 -5.70 -21.83 -11.29
C ARG A 241 -4.99 -22.16 -12.59
N ALA A 242 -4.57 -21.14 -13.34
CA ALA A 242 -3.84 -21.31 -14.60
C ALA A 242 -2.38 -21.74 -14.39
N THR A 243 -1.81 -21.47 -13.21
CA THR A 243 -0.42 -21.80 -12.85
C THR A 243 -0.40 -22.78 -11.66
N PRO A 244 -0.64 -24.08 -11.90
CA PRO A 244 -0.78 -25.07 -10.83
C PRO A 244 0.55 -25.47 -10.17
N ASP A 245 1.70 -25.15 -10.77
CA ASP A 245 3.02 -25.33 -10.15
C ASP A 245 3.43 -24.05 -9.42
N ASP A 246 3.77 -24.18 -8.14
CA ASP A 246 4.27 -23.04 -7.34
C ASP A 246 5.62 -22.53 -7.83
N GLY A 247 6.43 -23.40 -8.43
CA GLY A 247 7.71 -23.03 -9.02
C GLY A 247 7.57 -21.97 -10.11
N ASP A 248 6.43 -21.93 -10.80
CA ASP A 248 6.13 -20.99 -11.87
C ASP A 248 5.55 -19.66 -11.37
N VAL A 249 5.03 -19.62 -10.14
CA VAL A 249 4.50 -18.40 -9.53
C VAL A 249 5.65 -17.51 -9.04
N ALA A 250 5.86 -16.38 -9.72
CA ALA A 250 6.97 -15.45 -9.43
C ALA A 250 6.97 -14.97 -7.97
N ALA A 251 5.79 -14.69 -7.40
CA ALA A 251 5.66 -14.29 -6.00
C ALA A 251 6.18 -15.36 -5.04
N PHE A 252 5.90 -16.64 -5.28
CA PHE A 252 6.39 -17.73 -4.45
C PHE A 252 7.91 -17.89 -4.52
N ARG A 253 8.51 -17.70 -5.70
CA ARG A 253 9.98 -17.62 -5.81
C ARG A 253 10.56 -16.44 -5.03
N ALA A 254 9.90 -15.28 -5.04
CA ALA A 254 10.35 -14.11 -4.30
C ALA A 254 10.20 -14.28 -2.77
N ILE A 255 9.10 -14.86 -2.29
CA ILE A 255 8.91 -15.22 -0.87
C ILE A 255 10.02 -16.18 -0.42
N ARG A 256 10.36 -17.17 -1.25
CA ARG A 256 11.47 -18.09 -0.97
C ARG A 256 12.80 -17.35 -0.84
N ALA A 257 13.09 -16.42 -1.75
CA ALA A 257 14.30 -15.61 -1.70
C ALA A 257 14.38 -14.75 -0.41
N ILE A 258 13.26 -14.16 0.02
CA ILE A 258 13.19 -13.39 1.28
C ILE A 258 13.46 -14.29 2.49
N ARG A 259 12.84 -15.48 2.54
CA ARG A 259 13.10 -16.48 3.58
C ARG A 259 14.59 -16.81 3.66
N ASP A 260 15.21 -17.10 2.52
CA ASP A 260 16.61 -17.52 2.45
C ASP A 260 17.55 -16.39 2.90
N LEU A 261 17.34 -15.17 2.39
CA LEU A 261 18.09 -13.98 2.82
C LEU A 261 17.99 -13.72 4.33
N ALA A 262 16.81 -13.91 4.92
CA ALA A 262 16.61 -13.76 6.36
C ALA A 262 17.36 -14.86 7.14
N ARG A 263 17.20 -16.13 6.75
CA ARG A 263 17.82 -17.28 7.41
C ARG A 263 19.34 -17.24 7.34
N ASP A 264 19.92 -16.83 6.21
CA ASP A 264 21.37 -16.71 6.01
C ASP A 264 22.02 -15.71 6.98
N ARG A 265 21.22 -14.77 7.52
CA ARG A 265 21.64 -13.79 8.52
C ARG A 265 21.17 -14.12 9.94
N GLY A 266 20.64 -15.32 10.16
CA GLY A 266 20.13 -15.78 11.46
C GLY A 266 18.79 -15.15 11.86
N ALA A 267 18.14 -14.39 10.99
CA ALA A 267 16.85 -13.77 11.26
C ALA A 267 15.70 -14.78 11.15
N ARG A 268 14.68 -14.60 11.98
CA ARG A 268 13.41 -15.33 11.85
C ARG A 268 12.55 -14.67 10.76
N PHE A 269 11.77 -15.46 10.02
CA PHE A 269 10.92 -14.96 8.95
C PHE A 269 9.46 -15.33 9.18
N LEU A 270 8.56 -14.34 9.07
CA LEU A 270 7.11 -14.50 9.14
C LEU A 270 6.45 -13.87 7.92
N LEU A 271 5.67 -14.66 7.18
CA LEU A 271 4.73 -14.17 6.17
C LEU A 271 3.39 -13.81 6.83
N ILE A 272 2.86 -12.64 6.53
CA ILE A 272 1.60 -12.11 7.05
C ILE A 272 0.67 -11.88 5.85
N LEU A 273 -0.47 -12.57 5.80
CA LEU A 273 -1.46 -12.30 4.76
C LEU A 273 -2.25 -11.03 5.09
N SER A 274 -2.46 -10.19 4.08
CA SER A 274 -3.47 -9.12 4.11
C SER A 274 -4.71 -9.60 3.37
N PRO A 275 -5.82 -9.89 4.05
CA PRO A 275 -7.04 -10.31 3.38
C PRO A 275 -7.62 -9.16 2.55
N ASP A 276 -8.31 -9.50 1.47
CA ASP A 276 -9.15 -8.55 0.75
C ASP A 276 -10.50 -8.38 1.47
N GLU A 277 -11.10 -7.18 1.44
CA GLU A 277 -12.37 -6.93 2.13
C GLU A 277 -13.50 -7.85 1.64
N THR A 278 -13.49 -8.25 0.36
CA THR A 278 -14.50 -9.22 -0.15
C THR A 278 -14.45 -10.54 0.61
N GLN A 279 -13.27 -10.95 1.09
CA GLN A 279 -13.10 -12.18 1.85
C GLN A 279 -13.74 -12.07 3.24
N LEU A 280 -13.94 -10.88 3.81
CA LEU A 280 -14.61 -10.73 5.11
C LEU A 280 -16.09 -11.12 5.07
N PHE A 281 -16.70 -11.11 3.88
CA PHE A 281 -18.12 -11.40 3.67
C PHE A 281 -18.40 -12.67 2.87
N SER A 282 -17.36 -13.28 2.30
CA SER A 282 -17.50 -14.46 1.43
C SER A 282 -16.25 -15.33 1.47
N ALA A 283 -16.44 -16.65 1.37
CA ALA A 283 -15.35 -17.62 1.24
C ALA A 283 -14.90 -17.83 -0.22
N ARG A 284 -15.47 -17.09 -1.19
CA ARG A 284 -15.25 -17.29 -2.63
C ARG A 284 -13.79 -17.28 -3.04
N PHE A 285 -12.95 -16.49 -2.38
CA PHE A 285 -11.55 -16.29 -2.74
C PHE A 285 -10.55 -16.94 -1.77
N ASP A 286 -11.02 -17.69 -0.77
CA ASP A 286 -10.16 -18.33 0.24
C ASP A 286 -9.22 -19.38 -0.32
N ALA A 287 -9.47 -19.85 -1.55
CA ALA A 287 -8.55 -20.72 -2.26
C ALA A 287 -7.18 -20.06 -2.45
N ILE A 288 -7.11 -18.72 -2.52
CA ILE A 288 -5.85 -17.96 -2.58
C ILE A 288 -5.06 -18.19 -1.27
N ASN A 289 -5.66 -17.87 -0.12
CA ASN A 289 -5.03 -18.09 1.19
C ASN A 289 -4.64 -19.57 1.40
N ARG A 290 -5.51 -20.51 1.02
CA ARG A 290 -5.21 -21.95 1.12
C ARG A 290 -4.01 -22.35 0.26
N ARG A 291 -3.87 -21.77 -0.94
CA ARG A 291 -2.73 -22.04 -1.82
C ARG A 291 -1.43 -21.51 -1.21
N ILE A 292 -1.44 -20.27 -0.71
CA ILE A 292 -0.28 -19.67 -0.04
C ILE A 292 0.08 -20.48 1.22
N ALA A 293 -0.90 -20.89 2.03
CA ALA A 293 -0.66 -21.70 3.21
C ALA A 293 -0.06 -23.08 2.88
N ALA A 294 -0.50 -23.72 1.79
CA ALA A 294 0.08 -24.97 1.33
C ALA A 294 1.54 -24.79 0.86
N PHE A 295 1.83 -23.70 0.15
CA PHE A 295 3.18 -23.31 -0.23
C PHE A 295 4.07 -23.10 1.01
N CYS A 296 3.65 -22.26 1.96
CA CYS A 296 4.40 -21.98 3.18
C CYS A 296 4.69 -23.24 4.01
N ARG A 297 3.72 -24.18 4.10
CA ARG A 297 3.96 -25.46 4.80
C ARG A 297 5.05 -26.29 4.14
N ARG A 298 5.10 -26.36 2.80
CA ARG A 298 6.17 -27.08 2.08
C ARG A 298 7.53 -26.43 2.22
N GLU A 299 7.56 -25.10 2.27
CA GLU A 299 8.77 -24.30 2.34
C GLU A 299 9.25 -24.00 3.78
N GLU A 300 8.56 -24.56 4.78
CA GLU A 300 8.79 -24.34 6.21
C GLU A 300 8.80 -22.84 6.60
N ILE A 301 7.89 -22.08 6.01
CA ILE A 301 7.72 -20.65 6.26
C ILE A 301 6.62 -20.47 7.31
N ALA A 302 6.92 -19.73 8.38
CA ALA A 302 5.90 -19.32 9.33
C ALA A 302 4.91 -18.38 8.62
N LEU A 303 3.62 -18.65 8.80
CA LEU A 303 2.53 -17.92 8.15
C LEU A 303 1.51 -17.48 9.20
N PHE A 304 1.12 -16.21 9.13
CA PHE A 304 0.00 -15.66 9.86
C PHE A 304 -1.10 -15.22 8.90
N ASP A 305 -2.29 -15.83 9.02
CA ASP A 305 -3.49 -15.45 8.28
C ASP A 305 -4.52 -14.83 9.24
N PRO A 306 -4.72 -13.49 9.23
CA PRO A 306 -5.68 -12.83 10.10
C PRO A 306 -7.14 -12.97 9.64
N LEU A 307 -7.40 -13.54 8.44
CA LEU A 307 -8.76 -13.62 7.86
C LEU A 307 -9.82 -14.22 8.81
N PRO A 308 -9.56 -15.32 9.56
CA PRO A 308 -10.56 -15.86 10.49
C PRO A 308 -10.96 -14.86 11.57
N VAL A 309 -10.00 -14.11 12.12
CA VAL A 309 -10.25 -13.10 13.15
C VAL A 309 -10.98 -11.89 12.55
N TYR A 310 -10.59 -11.46 11.35
CA TYR A 310 -11.22 -10.33 10.66
C TYR A 310 -12.70 -10.60 10.35
N ARG A 311 -13.01 -11.83 9.90
CA ARG A 311 -14.40 -12.27 9.67
C ARG A 311 -15.24 -12.27 10.94
N ALA A 312 -14.67 -12.73 12.04
CA ALA A 312 -15.34 -12.83 13.33
C ALA A 312 -15.45 -11.47 14.06
N SER A 313 -14.71 -10.46 13.61
CA SER A 313 -14.70 -9.15 14.25
C SER A 313 -16.07 -8.47 14.16
N PRO A 314 -16.65 -7.98 15.28
CA PRO A 314 -17.85 -7.16 15.22
C PRO A 314 -17.62 -5.84 14.48
N GLU A 315 -16.36 -5.38 14.45
CA GLU A 315 -15.91 -4.17 13.77
C GLU A 315 -15.43 -4.46 12.33
N ARG A 316 -15.70 -5.66 11.77
CA ARG A 316 -15.20 -6.06 10.44
C ARG A 316 -15.48 -5.05 9.32
N LEU A 317 -16.59 -4.34 9.47
CA LEU A 317 -17.01 -3.28 8.59
C LEU A 317 -15.94 -2.17 8.58
N ASP A 318 -15.45 -1.75 9.73
CA ASP A 318 -14.62 -0.55 9.85
C ASP A 318 -13.13 -0.83 9.69
N LEU A 319 -12.73 -2.04 9.29
CA LEU A 319 -11.32 -2.43 9.13
C LEU A 319 -10.67 -1.89 7.85
N TYR A 320 -11.46 -1.51 6.84
CA TYR A 320 -10.95 -1.11 5.52
C TYR A 320 -11.40 0.28 5.13
N TYR A 321 -10.52 0.90 4.35
CA TYR A 321 -10.73 2.16 3.69
C TYR A 321 -11.26 1.97 2.27
N ASP A 322 -10.55 1.26 1.37
CA ASP A 322 -10.93 1.05 -0.05
C ASP A 322 -11.12 -0.41 -0.48
N GLY A 323 -11.34 -1.31 0.48
CA GLY A 323 -11.38 -2.75 0.27
C GLY A 323 -10.01 -3.43 0.21
N VAL A 324 -8.94 -2.63 0.11
CA VAL A 324 -7.54 -3.06 0.12
C VAL A 324 -6.81 -2.49 1.33
N HIS A 325 -6.78 -1.16 1.45
CA HIS A 325 -6.04 -0.48 2.51
C HIS A 325 -6.83 -0.50 3.82
N TYR A 326 -6.12 -0.74 4.92
CA TYR A 326 -6.73 -0.72 6.24
C TYR A 326 -7.08 0.70 6.69
N SER A 327 -8.16 0.81 7.46
CA SER A 327 -8.40 1.98 8.30
C SER A 327 -7.42 1.99 9.49
N PRO A 328 -7.37 3.06 10.30
CA PRO A 328 -6.66 3.06 11.57
C PRO A 328 -7.05 1.89 12.49
N GLN A 329 -8.34 1.50 12.49
CA GLN A 329 -8.85 0.35 13.24
C GLN A 329 -8.30 -0.97 12.69
N GLY A 330 -8.26 -1.13 11.36
CA GLY A 330 -7.66 -2.29 10.71
C GLY A 330 -6.16 -2.42 11.01
N HIS A 331 -5.42 -1.31 10.95
CA HIS A 331 -4.00 -1.29 11.32
C HIS A 331 -3.78 -1.63 12.80
N ALA A 332 -4.58 -1.08 13.70
CA ALA A 332 -4.50 -1.38 15.13
C ALA A 332 -4.82 -2.84 15.44
N LEU A 333 -5.81 -3.43 14.76
CA LEU A 333 -6.13 -4.85 14.89
C LEU A 333 -4.99 -5.72 14.36
N LEU A 334 -4.44 -5.42 13.17
CA LEU A 334 -3.31 -6.17 12.61
C LEU A 334 -2.10 -6.14 13.55
N ALA A 335 -1.71 -4.95 14.02
CA ALA A 335 -0.57 -4.79 14.91
C ALA A 335 -0.70 -5.63 16.19
N ARG A 336 -1.89 -5.65 16.80
CA ARG A 336 -2.18 -6.47 17.99
C ARG A 336 -2.05 -7.96 17.71
N LEU A 337 -2.59 -8.40 16.58
CA LEU A 337 -2.56 -9.81 16.19
C LEU A 337 -1.14 -10.27 15.83
N VAL A 338 -0.38 -9.46 15.10
CA VAL A 338 1.02 -9.74 14.78
C VAL A 338 1.86 -9.77 16.06
N ALA A 339 1.66 -8.84 17.00
CA ALA A 339 2.36 -8.87 18.28
C ALA A 339 2.08 -10.16 19.08
N ALA A 340 0.82 -10.63 19.09
CA ALA A 340 0.45 -11.88 19.72
C ALA A 340 1.09 -13.09 19.01
N GLU A 341 1.11 -13.08 17.69
CA GLU A 341 1.68 -14.16 16.88
C GLU A 341 3.21 -14.25 17.04
N LEU A 342 3.91 -13.12 17.06
CA LEU A 342 5.35 -13.08 17.32
C LEU A 342 5.71 -13.66 18.69
N ARG A 343 4.88 -13.42 19.70
CA ARG A 343 5.03 -14.04 21.03
C ARG A 343 4.75 -15.54 20.97
N ARG A 344 3.67 -15.96 20.31
CA ARG A 344 3.29 -17.37 20.15
C ARG A 344 4.39 -18.18 19.45
N LEU A 345 5.04 -17.60 18.44
CA LEU A 345 6.15 -18.20 17.71
C LEU A 345 7.49 -18.11 18.47
N GLY A 346 7.55 -17.38 19.58
CA GLY A 346 8.80 -17.13 20.33
C GLY A 346 9.81 -16.27 19.56
N PHE A 347 9.36 -15.52 18.53
CA PHE A 347 10.18 -14.61 17.73
C PHE A 347 10.53 -13.34 18.51
N VAL A 348 9.73 -13.02 19.53
CA VAL A 348 10.03 -12.04 20.57
C VAL A 348 9.82 -12.71 21.93
N ARG A 349 10.78 -12.54 22.85
CA ARG A 349 10.71 -13.07 24.22
C ARG A 349 10.76 -11.91 25.19
N LYS A 350 9.99 -11.98 26.27
CA LYS A 350 10.21 -11.12 27.43
C LYS A 350 11.62 -11.40 27.96
N GLU A 351 12.36 -10.35 28.31
CA GLU A 351 13.53 -10.54 29.17
C GLU A 351 13.03 -11.21 30.45
N GLU A 352 13.66 -12.33 30.81
CA GLU A 352 13.56 -12.83 32.19
C GLU A 352 14.29 -11.81 33.05
N ALA A 353 13.56 -11.20 33.98
CA ALA A 353 14.06 -10.17 34.88
C ALA A 353 15.13 -10.69 35.84
#